data_AF-A0A101HIB2-F1
#
_entry.id   AF-A0A101HIB2-F1
#
_cell.length_a   1.000
_cell.length_b   1.000
_cell.length_c   1.000
_cell.angle_alpha   90.00
_cell.angle_beta   90.00
_cell.angle_gamma   90.00
#
_symmetry.space_group_name_H-M   'P 1'
#
loop_
_entity.id
_entity.type
_entity.pdbx_description
1 polymer ?
#
loop_
_entity_poly.entity_id
_entity_poly.type
_entity_poly.pdbx_seq_one_letter_code
_entity_poly.pdbx_strand_id
1 'polypeptide(L)'
;YFIGEDAPKMTGITDPALPLGYQFDYINAEVIMRDMTVRDGLLTLPHGTQYRVLVLPKLETMRPELLAKIRDLVNEGACILGPEPKRSPSQQNQPEADNQVQQMAKELWGDLDGETIRERSFGKGLIMSGLSLEEVFDRIGLLPDCKLPEDNSIHYGHRTMGGIEIYFLSNQTDQETVIRPEFRVTDKQPELWEATSGTIRSLPAFEANAESTVVPVKLAPYESVFIVFRNKAEKNAGNDIEMNYPASEIMTELKGPWRVDFDPAFRGPAKPVIFETLHDWTTSRNDSIKYYSGAATYSIAFTVPENPENKTIEIDLGSLTAMARVKINGNEAGGVWTPPYKLDITQWVKSGQNELEIEVVNNWMNRLIGDLNLPEAQRKTWCFVNPYHAKSTLQPSGLFGPVTIQSLQYQNR
;
A
#
# COMPACT_ATOMS: atom_id res chain seq x y z
N TYR A 1 -11.86 7.66 -16.77
CA TYR A 1 -11.25 8.28 -17.97
C TYR A 1 -11.58 7.46 -19.20
N PHE A 2 -12.26 8.05 -20.17
CA PHE A 2 -12.48 7.42 -21.47
C PHE A 2 -11.19 7.42 -22.30
N ILE A 3 -10.81 6.28 -22.87
CA ILE A 3 -9.51 6.10 -23.55
C ILE A 3 -9.53 6.39 -25.06
N GLY A 4 -10.67 6.81 -25.60
CA GLY A 4 -10.87 7.08 -27.02
C GLY A 4 -11.31 5.86 -27.83
N GLU A 5 -11.49 6.06 -29.13
CA GLU A 5 -11.91 5.02 -30.09
C GLU A 5 -10.83 4.70 -31.13
N ASP A 6 -9.67 5.34 -31.03
CA ASP A 6 -8.48 4.98 -31.79
C ASP A 6 -7.95 3.62 -31.30
N ALA A 7 -7.11 2.95 -32.12
CA ALA A 7 -6.50 1.62 -31.94
C ALA A 7 -6.48 1.05 -30.49
N PRO A 8 -6.69 -0.26 -30.27
CA PRO A 8 -6.96 -0.84 -28.95
C PRO A 8 -5.94 -0.41 -27.88
N LYS A 9 -6.43 0.38 -26.91
CA LYS A 9 -5.70 0.85 -25.73
C LYS A 9 -6.27 0.16 -24.49
N MET A 10 -5.40 -0.26 -23.59
CA MET A 10 -5.76 -0.82 -22.27
C MET A 10 -5.41 0.12 -21.12
N THR A 11 -4.63 1.17 -21.40
CA THR A 11 -4.21 2.21 -20.47
C THR A 11 -4.24 3.57 -21.19
N GLY A 12 -4.16 4.66 -20.43
CA GLY A 12 -4.15 6.02 -20.98
C GLY A 12 -3.33 6.97 -20.11
N ILE A 13 -3.46 8.26 -20.41
CA ILE A 13 -2.99 9.33 -19.53
C ILE A 13 -4.17 9.83 -18.68
N THR A 14 -3.90 10.24 -17.46
CA THR A 14 -4.85 11.03 -16.66
C THR A 14 -4.67 12.49 -17.01
N ASP A 15 -5.40 12.96 -18.02
CA ASP A 15 -5.43 14.38 -18.43
C ASP A 15 -6.90 14.86 -18.45
N PRO A 16 -7.28 15.82 -17.57
CA PRO A 16 -6.45 16.43 -16.52
C PRO A 16 -6.00 15.43 -15.44
N ALA A 17 -4.92 15.77 -14.73
CA ALA A 17 -4.37 14.96 -13.65
C ALA A 17 -5.42 14.71 -12.56
N LEU A 18 -5.45 13.50 -12.02
CA LEU A 18 -6.33 13.18 -10.90
C LEU A 18 -5.73 13.76 -9.61
N PRO A 19 -6.48 14.55 -8.83
CA PRO A 19 -6.02 15.05 -7.55
C PRO A 19 -5.85 13.90 -6.55
N LEU A 20 -5.01 14.08 -5.54
CA LEU A 20 -4.86 13.11 -4.46
C LEU A 20 -6.18 12.91 -3.71
N GLY A 21 -6.39 11.71 -3.19
CA GLY A 21 -7.60 11.36 -2.46
C GLY A 21 -8.80 10.99 -3.32
N TYR A 22 -8.58 10.68 -4.60
CA TYR A 22 -9.59 10.11 -5.50
C TYR A 22 -9.05 8.86 -6.21
N GLN A 23 -9.97 8.01 -6.69
CA GLN A 23 -9.65 6.85 -7.51
C GLN A 23 -10.34 6.94 -8.87
N PHE A 24 -9.82 6.21 -9.84
CA PHE A 24 -10.35 6.21 -11.21
C PHE A 24 -10.16 4.87 -11.89
N ASP A 25 -10.96 4.65 -12.93
CA ASP A 25 -10.75 3.59 -13.91
C ASP A 25 -10.60 4.16 -15.33
N TYR A 26 -9.92 3.40 -16.18
CA TYR A 26 -10.03 3.57 -17.62
C TYR A 26 -11.26 2.84 -18.13
N ILE A 27 -11.97 3.46 -19.08
CA ILE A 27 -13.15 2.86 -19.70
C ILE A 27 -13.09 3.01 -21.23
N ASN A 28 -13.56 1.99 -21.94
CA ASN A 28 -13.62 1.98 -23.40
C ASN A 28 -15.04 2.25 -23.91
N ALA A 29 -15.18 2.44 -25.22
CA ALA A 29 -16.45 2.78 -25.84
C ALA A 29 -17.47 1.64 -25.74
N GLU A 30 -17.02 0.38 -25.83
CA GLU A 30 -17.89 -0.80 -25.74
C GLU A 30 -18.63 -0.85 -24.40
N VAL A 31 -17.92 -0.67 -23.29
CA VAL A 31 -18.50 -0.69 -21.94
C VAL A 31 -19.42 0.52 -21.73
N ILE A 32 -19.05 1.72 -22.20
CA ILE A 32 -19.93 2.91 -22.12
C ILE A 32 -21.25 2.65 -22.86
N MET A 33 -21.18 2.11 -24.09
CA MET A 33 -22.36 1.87 -24.92
C MET A 33 -23.25 0.76 -24.38
N ARG A 34 -22.66 -0.39 -24.02
CA ARG A 34 -23.39 -1.60 -23.66
C ARG A 34 -23.91 -1.57 -22.22
N ASP A 35 -23.09 -1.10 -21.28
CA ASP A 35 -23.25 -1.45 -19.86
C ASP A 35 -23.52 -0.23 -18.96
N MET A 36 -23.08 0.99 -19.36
CA MET A 36 -23.16 2.18 -18.51
C MET A 36 -24.57 2.81 -18.51
N THR A 37 -25.03 3.16 -17.31
CA THR A 37 -26.34 3.80 -17.03
C THR A 37 -26.17 4.91 -15.99
N VAL A 38 -27.20 5.74 -15.76
CA VAL A 38 -27.21 6.69 -14.64
C VAL A 38 -28.15 6.24 -13.54
N ARG A 39 -27.68 6.25 -12.28
CA ARG A 39 -28.50 6.03 -11.08
C ARG A 39 -28.14 7.09 -10.03
N ASP A 40 -29.12 7.84 -9.56
CA ASP A 40 -28.93 8.93 -8.58
C ASP A 40 -27.85 9.95 -8.99
N GLY A 41 -27.78 10.26 -10.29
CA GLY A 41 -26.77 11.17 -10.86
C GLY A 41 -25.39 10.54 -11.06
N LEU A 42 -25.22 9.24 -10.80
CA LEU A 42 -23.95 8.53 -10.88
C LEU A 42 -23.90 7.60 -12.09
N LEU A 43 -22.79 7.65 -12.82
CA LEU A 43 -22.49 6.70 -13.89
C LEU A 43 -22.27 5.33 -13.28
N THR A 44 -23.17 4.39 -13.53
CA THR A 44 -23.24 3.09 -12.86
C THR A 44 -23.09 1.94 -13.85
N LEU A 45 -22.20 1.00 -13.53
CA LEU A 45 -22.01 -0.26 -14.25
C LEU A 45 -22.86 -1.40 -13.64
N PRO A 46 -23.15 -2.49 -14.38
CA PRO A 46 -24.05 -3.55 -13.92
C PRO A 46 -23.62 -4.25 -12.62
N HIS A 47 -22.31 -4.31 -12.36
CA HIS A 47 -21.73 -4.90 -11.15
C HIS A 47 -21.70 -3.93 -9.95
N GLY A 48 -22.28 -2.73 -10.09
CA GLY A 48 -22.46 -1.79 -8.98
C GLY A 48 -21.35 -0.74 -8.83
N THR A 49 -20.30 -0.77 -9.65
CA THR A 49 -19.29 0.32 -9.63
C THR A 49 -19.91 1.61 -10.13
N GLN A 50 -19.67 2.69 -9.40
CA GLN A 50 -20.25 4.01 -9.67
C GLN A 50 -19.15 5.07 -9.80
N TYR A 51 -19.36 6.02 -10.72
CA TYR A 51 -18.45 7.13 -10.97
C TYR A 51 -19.20 8.45 -10.91
N ARG A 52 -18.51 9.48 -10.39
CA ARG A 52 -19.04 10.85 -10.30
C ARG A 52 -18.86 11.63 -11.59
N VAL A 53 -17.77 11.39 -12.33
CA VAL A 53 -17.39 12.15 -13.53
C VAL A 53 -16.86 11.20 -14.61
N LEU A 54 -17.31 11.36 -15.85
CA LEU A 54 -16.65 10.78 -17.02
C LEU A 54 -15.77 11.83 -17.69
N VAL A 55 -14.46 11.62 -17.65
CA VAL A 55 -13.48 12.45 -18.36
C VAL A 55 -13.33 11.95 -19.78
N LEU A 56 -13.58 12.82 -20.76
CA LEU A 56 -13.32 12.59 -22.18
C LEU A 56 -11.90 13.06 -22.53
N PRO A 57 -11.16 12.31 -23.37
CA PRO A 57 -9.84 12.71 -23.80
C PRO A 57 -9.93 13.95 -24.72
N LYS A 58 -8.85 14.70 -24.83
CA LYS A 58 -8.74 15.88 -25.72
C LYS A 58 -8.61 15.47 -27.19
N LEU A 59 -9.61 14.77 -27.71
CA LEU A 59 -9.71 14.32 -29.10
C LEU A 59 -10.85 15.05 -29.80
N GLU A 60 -10.66 15.36 -31.09
CA GLU A 60 -11.71 15.95 -31.93
C GLU A 60 -12.66 14.90 -32.53
N THR A 61 -12.49 13.63 -32.20
CA THR A 61 -13.16 12.51 -32.87
C THR A 61 -14.03 11.71 -31.90
N MET A 62 -15.24 11.36 -32.34
CA MET A 62 -16.13 10.44 -31.65
C MET A 62 -17.15 9.87 -32.63
N ARG A 63 -17.46 8.56 -32.56
CA ARG A 63 -18.49 7.93 -33.39
C ARG A 63 -19.89 8.44 -32.98
N PRO A 64 -20.83 8.61 -33.95
CA PRO A 64 -22.18 9.06 -33.66
C PRO A 64 -22.90 8.22 -32.58
N GLU A 65 -22.72 6.91 -32.58
CA GLU A 65 -23.41 6.01 -31.64
C GLU A 65 -22.92 6.22 -30.20
N LEU A 66 -21.63 6.47 -30.02
CA LEU A 66 -21.06 6.76 -28.71
C LEU A 66 -21.50 8.15 -28.22
N LEU A 67 -21.49 9.16 -29.10
CA LEU A 67 -21.94 10.50 -28.72
C LEU A 67 -23.43 10.52 -28.37
N ALA A 68 -24.26 9.76 -29.09
CA ALA A 68 -25.67 9.58 -28.77
C ALA A 68 -25.84 8.95 -27.37
N LYS A 69 -25.05 7.92 -27.04
CA LYS A 69 -25.06 7.33 -25.69
C LYS A 69 -24.63 8.34 -24.62
N ILE A 70 -23.58 9.12 -24.85
CA ILE A 70 -23.13 10.16 -23.91
C ILE A 70 -24.21 11.21 -23.72
N ARG A 71 -24.89 11.63 -24.79
CA ARG A 71 -26.03 12.55 -24.71
C ARG A 71 -27.12 12.02 -23.78
N ASP A 72 -27.48 10.76 -23.93
CA ASP A 72 -28.51 10.13 -23.12
C ASP A 72 -28.08 10.03 -21.65
N LEU A 73 -26.82 9.67 -21.38
CA LEU A 73 -26.25 9.67 -20.02
C LEU A 73 -26.27 11.06 -19.37
N VAL A 74 -25.86 12.11 -20.10
CA VAL A 74 -25.92 13.49 -19.59
C VAL A 74 -27.37 13.87 -19.30
N ASN A 75 -28.29 13.58 -20.22
CA ASN A 75 -29.70 13.90 -20.03
C ASN A 75 -30.29 13.23 -18.77
N GLU A 76 -29.83 12.02 -18.44
CA GLU A 76 -30.22 11.28 -17.24
C GLU A 76 -29.57 11.77 -15.94
N GLY A 77 -28.51 12.58 -16.01
CA GLY A 77 -27.86 13.17 -14.82
C GLY A 77 -26.35 13.01 -14.75
N ALA A 78 -25.70 12.45 -15.77
CA ALA A 78 -24.25 12.28 -15.75
C ALA A 78 -23.50 13.63 -15.77
N CYS A 79 -22.34 13.63 -15.10
CA CYS A 79 -21.37 14.71 -15.17
C CYS A 79 -20.22 14.31 -16.12
N ILE A 80 -19.98 15.13 -17.15
CA ILE A 80 -18.97 14.91 -18.18
C ILE A 80 -17.96 16.06 -18.14
N LEU A 81 -16.67 15.73 -18.23
CA LEU A 81 -15.59 16.70 -18.39
C LEU A 81 -14.85 16.42 -19.70
N GLY A 82 -14.86 17.37 -20.64
CA GLY A 82 -14.02 17.31 -21.83
C GLY A 82 -14.50 18.18 -22.99
N PRO A 83 -13.67 18.33 -24.04
CA PRO A 83 -14.00 19.14 -25.20
C PRO A 83 -15.06 18.48 -26.08
N GLU A 84 -15.70 19.29 -26.93
CA GLU A 84 -16.62 18.78 -27.94
C GLU A 84 -15.91 17.96 -29.04
N PRO A 85 -16.50 16.85 -29.49
CA PRO A 85 -16.04 16.18 -30.70
C PRO A 85 -16.53 16.92 -31.95
N LYS A 86 -15.73 16.89 -33.03
CA LYS A 86 -15.99 17.61 -34.28
C LYS A 86 -16.35 16.71 -35.46
N ARG A 87 -15.94 15.43 -35.43
CA ARG A 87 -16.14 14.46 -36.53
C ARG A 87 -16.08 13.01 -36.06
N SER A 88 -16.44 12.07 -36.93
CA SER A 88 -16.26 10.63 -36.69
C SER A 88 -14.80 10.22 -36.95
N PRO A 89 -14.22 9.30 -36.15
CA PRO A 89 -12.91 8.70 -36.45
C PRO A 89 -12.97 7.67 -37.60
N SER A 90 -14.17 7.30 -38.06
CA SER A 90 -14.41 6.27 -39.07
C SER A 90 -14.82 6.87 -40.42
N GLN A 91 -14.49 6.17 -41.51
CA GLN A 91 -14.99 6.46 -42.86
C GLN A 91 -16.41 5.92 -43.12
N GLN A 92 -16.98 5.21 -42.15
CA GLN A 92 -18.33 4.69 -42.24
C GLN A 92 -19.35 5.83 -42.30
N ASN A 93 -20.25 5.79 -43.30
CA ASN A 93 -21.36 6.74 -43.49
C ASN A 93 -20.92 8.21 -43.61
N GLN A 94 -19.80 8.49 -44.27
CA GLN A 94 -19.37 9.86 -44.57
C GLN A 94 -20.13 10.45 -45.77
N PRO A 95 -20.56 11.74 -45.74
CA PRO A 95 -20.35 12.75 -44.69
C PRO A 95 -21.40 12.78 -43.56
N GLU A 96 -22.42 11.92 -43.62
CA GLU A 96 -23.54 11.95 -42.67
C GLU A 96 -23.12 11.73 -41.22
N ALA A 97 -22.12 10.87 -40.97
CA ALA A 97 -21.58 10.63 -39.63
C ALA A 97 -21.02 11.91 -39.01
N ASP A 98 -20.25 12.70 -39.77
CA ASP A 98 -19.70 13.98 -39.29
C ASP A 98 -20.82 14.99 -39.02
N ASN A 99 -21.85 15.05 -39.89
CA ASN A 99 -23.01 15.91 -39.67
C ASN A 99 -23.77 15.53 -38.38
N GLN A 100 -23.95 14.24 -38.11
CA GLN A 100 -24.57 13.75 -36.86
C GLN A 100 -23.76 14.13 -35.63
N VAL A 101 -22.43 13.96 -35.69
CA VAL A 101 -21.52 14.36 -34.60
C VAL A 101 -21.64 15.85 -34.32
N GLN A 102 -21.53 16.69 -35.35
CA GLN A 102 -21.61 18.14 -35.20
C GLN A 102 -22.97 18.60 -34.66
N GLN A 103 -24.07 17.98 -35.11
CA GLN A 103 -25.41 18.30 -34.62
C GLN A 103 -25.56 17.98 -33.13
N MET A 104 -25.14 16.78 -32.70
CA MET A 104 -25.23 16.38 -31.29
C MET A 104 -24.22 17.13 -30.40
N ALA A 105 -23.02 17.42 -30.90
CA ALA A 105 -22.04 18.24 -30.21
C ALA A 105 -22.59 19.64 -29.94
N LYS A 106 -23.20 20.28 -30.95
CA LYS A 106 -23.89 21.57 -30.77
C LYS A 106 -25.06 21.50 -29.81
N GLU A 107 -25.83 20.40 -29.82
CA GLU A 107 -26.92 20.19 -28.88
C GLU A 107 -26.40 20.13 -27.43
N LEU A 108 -25.34 19.37 -27.18
CA LEU A 108 -24.75 19.12 -25.86
C LEU A 108 -23.86 20.27 -25.36
N TRP A 109 -22.85 20.70 -26.12
CA TRP A 109 -21.91 21.75 -25.73
C TRP A 109 -22.47 23.16 -25.98
N GLY A 110 -23.11 23.41 -27.12
CA GLY A 110 -23.76 24.71 -27.39
C GLY A 110 -22.75 25.85 -27.44
N ASP A 111 -22.88 26.83 -26.53
CA ASP A 111 -21.94 27.95 -26.42
C ASP A 111 -20.73 27.66 -25.50
N LEU A 112 -20.62 26.42 -24.99
CA LEU A 112 -19.51 25.96 -24.14
C LEU A 112 -18.19 25.92 -24.93
N ASP A 113 -17.32 26.92 -24.72
CA ASP A 113 -16.02 27.03 -25.40
C ASP A 113 -14.84 26.47 -24.60
N GLY A 114 -15.02 26.20 -23.30
CA GLY A 114 -13.98 25.73 -22.39
C GLY A 114 -12.99 26.81 -21.95
N GLU A 115 -13.21 28.07 -22.35
CA GLU A 115 -12.36 29.20 -21.99
C GLU A 115 -13.14 30.24 -21.19
N THR A 116 -14.21 30.78 -21.78
CA THR A 116 -15.09 31.81 -21.19
C THR A 116 -16.36 31.20 -20.60
N ILE A 117 -16.92 30.21 -21.28
CA ILE A 117 -18.05 29.39 -20.81
C ILE A 117 -17.48 27.98 -20.62
N ARG A 118 -17.40 27.55 -19.35
CA ARG A 118 -16.74 26.29 -18.96
C ARG A 118 -17.68 25.23 -18.40
N GLU A 119 -18.95 25.56 -18.25
CA GLU A 119 -19.98 24.62 -17.83
C GLU A 119 -21.31 24.88 -18.53
N ARG A 120 -22.08 23.81 -18.75
CA ARG A 120 -23.43 23.86 -19.28
C ARG A 120 -24.27 22.72 -18.73
N SER A 121 -25.47 23.02 -18.26
CA SER A 121 -26.46 21.99 -17.89
C SER A 121 -27.19 21.49 -19.13
N PHE A 122 -27.39 20.17 -19.22
CA PHE A 122 -28.16 19.54 -20.29
C PHE A 122 -29.01 18.39 -19.71
N GLY A 123 -30.32 18.44 -19.91
CA GLY A 123 -31.25 17.57 -19.20
C GLY A 123 -31.07 17.69 -17.68
N LYS A 124 -30.75 16.59 -17.01
CA LYS A 124 -30.46 16.54 -15.56
C LYS A 124 -28.96 16.62 -15.24
N GLY A 125 -28.09 16.54 -16.24
CA GLY A 125 -26.65 16.42 -16.07
C GLY A 125 -25.89 17.71 -16.33
N LEU A 126 -24.56 17.58 -16.32
CA LEU A 126 -23.62 18.68 -16.42
C LEU A 126 -22.50 18.33 -17.40
N ILE A 127 -22.20 19.25 -18.30
CA ILE A 127 -21.04 19.17 -19.19
C ILE A 127 -20.10 20.31 -18.84
N MET A 128 -18.83 19.98 -18.63
CA MET A 128 -17.76 20.92 -18.34
C MET A 128 -16.61 20.75 -19.32
N SER A 129 -15.90 21.84 -19.59
CA SER A 129 -14.71 21.83 -20.45
C SER A 129 -13.69 22.86 -19.96
N GLY A 130 -12.41 22.58 -20.19
CA GLY A 130 -11.31 23.49 -19.81
C GLY A 130 -11.11 23.71 -18.32
N LEU A 131 -11.57 22.77 -17.48
CA LEU A 131 -11.40 22.79 -16.02
C LEU A 131 -10.39 21.72 -15.58
N SER A 132 -9.70 21.99 -14.45
CA SER A 132 -9.02 20.94 -13.69
C SER A 132 -10.04 20.03 -12.98
N LEU A 133 -9.59 18.86 -12.49
CA LEU A 133 -10.49 17.99 -11.74
C LEU A 133 -10.82 18.53 -10.36
N GLU A 134 -9.92 19.27 -9.72
CA GLU A 134 -10.20 20.01 -8.49
C GLU A 134 -11.36 20.99 -8.69
N GLU A 135 -11.30 21.82 -9.74
CA GLU A 135 -12.39 22.77 -10.05
C GLU A 135 -13.72 22.04 -10.32
N VAL A 136 -13.67 20.89 -11.01
CA VAL A 136 -14.86 20.06 -11.24
C VAL A 136 -15.41 19.52 -9.93
N PHE A 137 -14.56 18.98 -9.06
CA PHE A 137 -14.96 18.40 -7.78
C PHE A 137 -15.56 19.45 -6.85
N ASP A 138 -14.99 20.65 -6.79
CA ASP A 138 -15.55 21.78 -6.05
C ASP A 138 -16.96 22.15 -6.55
N ARG A 139 -17.17 22.21 -7.87
CA ARG A 139 -18.48 22.53 -8.47
C ARG A 139 -19.56 21.51 -8.14
N ILE A 140 -19.20 20.22 -8.07
CA ILE A 140 -20.14 19.15 -7.75
C ILE A 140 -20.18 18.80 -6.26
N GLY A 141 -19.46 19.55 -5.40
CA GLY A 141 -19.37 19.30 -3.96
C GLY A 141 -18.77 17.94 -3.61
N LEU A 142 -17.85 17.42 -4.44
CA LEU A 142 -17.21 16.14 -4.22
C LEU A 142 -15.96 16.32 -3.35
N LEU A 143 -16.06 15.91 -2.08
CA LEU A 143 -14.90 15.84 -1.19
C LEU A 143 -13.98 14.66 -1.56
N PRO A 144 -12.67 14.74 -1.24
CA PRO A 144 -11.77 13.60 -1.34
C PRO A 144 -12.32 12.39 -0.57
N ASP A 145 -12.09 11.20 -1.12
CA ASP A 145 -12.47 9.94 -0.48
C ASP A 145 -11.55 9.62 0.70
N CYS A 146 -10.27 9.95 0.55
CA CYS A 146 -9.24 9.87 1.59
C CYS A 146 -8.23 11.01 1.41
N LYS A 147 -8.24 12.04 2.26
CA LYS A 147 -7.18 13.07 2.22
C LYS A 147 -5.89 12.49 2.79
N LEU A 148 -4.78 12.75 2.11
CA LEU A 148 -3.44 12.22 2.40
C LEU A 148 -2.40 13.35 2.27
N PRO A 149 -1.16 13.15 2.74
CA PRO A 149 -0.06 14.09 2.51
C PRO A 149 0.13 14.41 1.02
N GLU A 150 0.38 15.68 0.70
CA GLU A 150 0.49 16.17 -0.68
C GLU A 150 1.75 15.68 -1.43
N ASP A 151 2.76 15.20 -0.70
CA ASP A 151 4.01 14.68 -1.26
C ASP A 151 3.87 13.31 -1.93
N ASN A 152 2.66 12.74 -1.93
CA ASN A 152 2.34 11.41 -2.48
C ASN A 152 3.20 10.29 -1.86
N SER A 153 3.68 10.47 -0.62
CA SER A 153 4.41 9.45 0.13
C SER A 153 3.53 8.28 0.56
N ILE A 154 2.20 8.47 0.59
CA ILE A 154 1.21 7.47 0.98
C ILE A 154 0.26 7.21 -0.18
N HIS A 155 0.12 5.95 -0.56
CA HIS A 155 -0.92 5.50 -1.48
C HIS A 155 -2.08 4.89 -0.72
N TYR A 156 -3.28 4.95 -1.32
CA TYR A 156 -4.45 4.27 -0.78
C TYR A 156 -5.29 3.55 -1.84
N GLY A 157 -6.11 2.62 -1.36
CA GLY A 157 -7.26 2.13 -2.10
C GLY A 157 -8.45 1.91 -1.17
N HIS A 158 -9.66 2.10 -1.68
CA HIS A 158 -10.89 1.98 -0.90
C HIS A 158 -11.81 0.91 -1.48
N ARG A 159 -12.39 0.07 -0.61
CA ARG A 159 -13.46 -0.86 -0.96
C ARG A 159 -14.59 -0.76 0.05
N THR A 160 -15.82 -0.75 -0.46
CA THR A 160 -17.05 -0.88 0.33
C THR A 160 -17.61 -2.30 0.18
N MET A 161 -17.93 -2.97 1.29
CA MET A 161 -18.53 -4.31 1.29
C MET A 161 -19.54 -4.47 2.41
N GLY A 162 -20.82 -4.63 2.07
CA GLY A 162 -21.87 -4.87 3.08
C GLY A 162 -21.98 -3.78 4.15
N GLY A 163 -21.72 -2.52 3.79
CA GLY A 163 -21.67 -1.40 4.74
C GLY A 163 -20.37 -1.33 5.56
N ILE A 164 -19.35 -2.09 5.20
CA ILE A 164 -18.00 -1.97 5.74
C ILE A 164 -17.16 -1.14 4.78
N GLU A 165 -16.48 -0.12 5.28
CA GLU A 165 -15.48 0.63 4.50
C GLU A 165 -14.10 0.11 4.84
N ILE A 166 -13.30 -0.21 3.81
CA ILE A 166 -11.97 -0.80 3.94
C ILE A 166 -10.99 0.06 3.15
N TYR A 167 -10.15 0.80 3.85
CA TYR A 167 -9.08 1.58 3.26
C TYR A 167 -7.76 0.84 3.41
N PHE A 168 -7.10 0.52 2.32
CA PHE A 168 -5.71 0.08 2.30
C PHE A 168 -4.81 1.31 2.23
N LEU A 169 -3.83 1.43 3.12
CA LEU A 169 -2.82 2.48 3.11
C LEU A 169 -1.43 1.84 2.96
N SER A 170 -0.55 2.47 2.18
CA SER A 170 0.83 1.99 2.02
C SER A 170 1.82 3.14 1.94
N ASN A 171 2.81 3.12 2.85
CA ASN A 171 3.95 4.03 2.83
C ASN A 171 4.89 3.65 1.67
N GLN A 172 5.20 4.61 0.80
CA GLN A 172 6.08 4.42 -0.36
C GLN A 172 7.54 4.81 -0.06
N THR A 173 7.85 5.17 1.19
CA THR A 173 9.16 5.67 1.62
C THR A 173 9.89 4.69 2.53
N ASP A 174 11.21 4.87 2.64
CA ASP A 174 12.07 4.13 3.56
C ASP A 174 12.11 4.73 4.98
N GLN A 175 11.21 5.67 5.30
CA GLN A 175 11.14 6.35 6.59
C GLN A 175 9.86 6.01 7.33
N GLU A 176 9.92 6.02 8.66
CA GLU A 176 8.71 6.02 9.49
C GLU A 176 7.99 7.36 9.32
N THR A 177 6.67 7.31 9.19
CA THR A 177 5.84 8.50 9.01
C THR A 177 4.60 8.45 9.89
N VAL A 178 4.23 9.61 10.43
CA VAL A 178 2.97 9.82 11.16
C VAL A 178 2.10 10.71 10.30
N ILE A 179 0.94 10.18 9.92
CA ILE A 179 -0.01 10.83 9.02
C ILE A 179 -1.37 10.98 9.71
N ARG A 180 -2.20 11.89 9.18
CA ARG A 180 -3.57 12.12 9.63
C ARG A 180 -4.53 11.99 8.46
N PRO A 181 -4.71 10.78 7.89
CA PRO A 181 -5.67 10.56 6.83
C PRO A 181 -7.08 10.97 7.27
N GLU A 182 -7.79 11.65 6.36
CA GLU A 182 -9.20 12.01 6.53
C GLU A 182 -10.04 11.15 5.60
N PHE A 183 -10.78 10.21 6.16
CA PHE A 183 -11.62 9.27 5.43
C PHE A 183 -13.03 9.83 5.30
N ARG A 184 -13.65 9.74 4.13
CA ARG A 184 -15.05 10.11 3.91
C ARG A 184 -16.01 9.05 4.47
N VAL A 185 -15.90 8.83 5.78
CA VAL A 185 -16.67 7.87 6.59
C VAL A 185 -17.12 8.57 7.86
N THR A 186 -18.35 8.32 8.29
CA THR A 186 -18.94 8.88 9.50
C THR A 186 -19.53 7.78 10.38
N ASP A 187 -19.73 8.07 11.67
CA ASP A 187 -20.40 7.21 12.66
C ASP A 187 -19.84 5.80 12.86
N LYS A 188 -18.59 5.53 12.41
CA LYS A 188 -17.95 4.22 12.52
C LYS A 188 -16.62 4.27 13.27
N GLN A 189 -16.36 3.24 14.07
CA GLN A 189 -15.10 3.05 14.79
C GLN A 189 -14.00 2.61 13.82
N PRO A 190 -12.88 3.35 13.71
CA PRO A 190 -11.72 2.87 12.97
C PRO A 190 -11.04 1.70 13.70
N GLU A 191 -10.67 0.68 12.93
CA GLU A 191 -9.83 -0.44 13.33
C GLU A 191 -8.57 -0.48 12.45
N LEU A 192 -7.43 -0.81 13.05
CA LEU A 192 -6.20 -1.15 12.33
C LEU A 192 -6.15 -2.67 12.14
N TRP A 193 -6.02 -3.10 10.90
CA TRP A 193 -5.78 -4.50 10.56
C TRP A 193 -4.42 -4.62 9.87
N GLU A 194 -3.55 -5.44 10.45
CA GLU A 194 -2.20 -5.68 9.96
C GLU A 194 -2.15 -7.01 9.21
N ALA A 195 -1.88 -6.96 7.90
CA ALA A 195 -1.89 -8.16 7.06
C ALA A 195 -0.72 -9.11 7.33
N THR A 196 0.39 -8.57 7.87
CA THR A 196 1.63 -9.32 8.17
C THR A 196 1.47 -10.23 9.38
N SER A 197 0.72 -9.78 10.40
CA SER A 197 0.51 -10.49 11.66
C SER A 197 -0.90 -11.08 11.80
N GLY A 198 -1.88 -10.56 11.05
CA GLY A 198 -3.30 -10.86 11.23
C GLY A 198 -3.94 -10.15 12.42
N THR A 199 -3.21 -9.25 13.09
CA THR A 199 -3.70 -8.51 14.25
C THR A 199 -4.79 -7.52 13.83
N ILE A 200 -5.84 -7.45 14.65
CA ILE A 200 -6.93 -6.49 14.53
C ILE A 200 -7.06 -5.77 15.87
N ARG A 201 -7.06 -4.44 15.83
CA ARG A 201 -7.26 -3.61 17.03
C ARG A 201 -8.02 -2.34 16.71
N SER A 202 -8.78 -1.82 17.69
CA SER A 202 -9.42 -0.52 17.58
C SER A 202 -8.39 0.61 17.62
N LEU A 203 -8.70 1.71 16.93
CA LEU A 203 -7.96 2.97 16.99
C LEU A 203 -8.77 3.98 17.82
N PRO A 204 -8.51 4.11 19.14
CA PRO A 204 -9.33 4.94 20.03
C PRO A 204 -9.20 6.45 19.80
N ALA A 205 -8.11 6.90 19.17
CA ALA A 205 -7.94 8.30 18.79
C ALA A 205 -8.36 8.54 17.33
N PHE A 206 -9.39 9.36 17.15
CA PHE A 206 -9.88 9.82 15.86
C PHE A 206 -10.68 11.13 16.02
N GLU A 207 -10.87 11.90 14.97
CA GLU A 207 -11.72 13.11 14.99
C GLU A 207 -12.80 12.98 13.93
N ALA A 208 -14.06 12.86 14.34
CA ALA A 208 -15.18 12.78 13.42
C ALA A 208 -15.89 14.13 13.29
N ASN A 209 -16.27 14.49 12.08
CA ASN A 209 -17.19 15.59 11.78
C ASN A 209 -18.41 15.05 11.01
N ALA A 210 -19.25 15.93 10.46
CA ALA A 210 -20.49 15.54 9.78
C ALA A 210 -20.26 14.80 8.44
N GLU A 211 -19.06 14.87 7.85
CA GLU A 211 -18.74 14.39 6.51
C GLU A 211 -17.59 13.37 6.48
N SER A 212 -16.71 13.40 7.48
CA SER A 212 -15.48 12.61 7.48
C SER A 212 -14.96 12.26 8.88
N THR A 213 -14.00 11.34 8.92
CA THR A 213 -13.26 10.92 10.12
C THR A 213 -11.76 11.01 9.87
N VAL A 214 -11.04 11.77 10.70
CA VAL A 214 -9.58 11.87 10.70
C VAL A 214 -9.01 10.85 11.69
N VAL A 215 -8.02 10.07 11.27
CA VAL A 215 -7.39 9.07 12.16
C VAL A 215 -5.87 9.26 12.14
N PRO A 216 -5.23 9.55 13.29
CA PRO A 216 -3.77 9.53 13.39
C PRO A 216 -3.23 8.10 13.18
N VAL A 217 -2.38 7.91 12.17
CA VAL A 217 -1.80 6.62 11.79
C VAL A 217 -0.27 6.76 11.71
N LYS A 218 0.45 5.80 12.28
CA LYS A 218 1.90 5.67 12.17
C LYS A 218 2.22 4.47 11.27
N LEU A 219 3.09 4.67 10.29
CA LEU A 219 3.53 3.66 9.34
C LEU A 219 5.05 3.58 9.34
N ALA A 220 5.59 2.38 9.53
CA ALA A 220 7.01 2.09 9.38
C ALA A 220 7.45 2.19 7.90
N PRO A 221 8.77 2.15 7.62
CA PRO A 221 9.30 2.11 6.26
C PRO A 221 8.62 1.03 5.40
N TYR A 222 8.07 1.43 4.27
CA TYR A 222 7.35 0.56 3.32
C TYR A 222 6.15 -0.23 3.90
N GLU A 223 5.67 0.13 5.09
CA GLU A 223 4.56 -0.56 5.73
C GLU A 223 3.24 -0.34 4.99
N SER A 224 2.37 -1.34 5.05
CA SER A 224 0.99 -1.21 4.61
C SER A 224 0.02 -1.82 5.61
N VAL A 225 -1.13 -1.17 5.77
CA VAL A 225 -2.16 -1.54 6.75
C VAL A 225 -3.54 -1.34 6.15
N PHE A 226 -4.56 -1.95 6.76
CA PHE A 226 -5.94 -1.59 6.49
C PHE A 226 -6.52 -0.78 7.64
N ILE A 227 -7.20 0.32 7.31
CA ILE A 227 -8.08 1.05 8.21
C ILE A 227 -9.51 0.64 7.86
N VAL A 228 -10.16 -0.06 8.78
CA VAL A 228 -11.46 -0.69 8.57
C VAL A 228 -12.52 -0.04 9.44
N PHE A 229 -13.66 0.30 8.83
CA PHE A 229 -14.81 0.89 9.48
C PHE A 229 -16.02 -0.05 9.32
N ARG A 230 -16.29 -0.87 10.34
CA ARG A 230 -17.41 -1.85 10.33
C ARG A 230 -18.37 -1.70 11.50
N ASN A 231 -17.88 -1.20 12.63
CA ASN A 231 -18.64 -1.09 13.87
C ASN A 231 -19.03 0.37 14.10
N LYS A 232 -20.12 0.60 14.84
CA LYS A 232 -20.52 1.95 15.26
C LYS A 232 -19.41 2.57 16.12
N ALA A 233 -19.15 3.86 15.92
CA ALA A 233 -18.17 4.60 16.73
C ALA A 233 -18.55 4.58 18.23
N GLU A 234 -17.56 4.30 19.08
CA GLU A 234 -17.66 4.54 20.51
C GLU A 234 -17.33 6.01 20.83
N LYS A 235 -17.38 6.39 22.10
CA LYS A 235 -16.96 7.74 22.50
C LYS A 235 -15.48 7.91 22.21
N ASN A 236 -15.15 8.87 21.36
CA ASN A 236 -13.78 9.24 21.06
C ASN A 236 -12.96 9.46 22.35
N ALA A 237 -11.82 8.78 22.46
CA ALA A 237 -10.92 8.89 23.61
C ALA A 237 -9.97 10.11 23.51
N GLY A 238 -9.77 10.65 22.30
CA GLY A 238 -8.89 11.80 22.05
C GLY A 238 -8.36 11.85 20.61
N ASN A 239 -7.30 12.61 20.39
CA ASN A 239 -6.69 12.77 19.06
C ASN A 239 -5.15 12.62 19.07
N ASP A 240 -4.62 12.05 20.15
CA ASP A 240 -3.20 11.81 20.34
C ASP A 240 -2.77 10.50 19.67
N ILE A 241 -1.67 10.54 18.93
CA ILE A 241 -1.11 9.36 18.26
C ILE A 241 -0.70 8.29 19.27
N GLU A 242 -0.29 8.66 20.48
CA GLU A 242 0.13 7.73 21.54
C GLU A 242 -1.02 6.84 22.04
N MET A 243 -2.28 7.27 21.88
CA MET A 243 -3.43 6.40 22.17
C MET A 243 -3.58 5.29 21.13
N ASN A 244 -3.26 5.58 19.87
CA ASN A 244 -3.27 4.60 18.79
C ASN A 244 -1.97 3.78 18.73
N TYR A 245 -0.84 4.34 19.15
CA TYR A 245 0.49 3.72 19.06
C TYR A 245 1.31 4.06 20.31
N PRO A 246 1.01 3.42 21.45
CA PRO A 246 1.68 3.73 22.71
C PRO A 246 3.18 3.46 22.62
N ALA A 247 3.96 4.31 23.29
CA ALA A 247 5.39 4.09 23.45
C ALA A 247 5.71 2.72 24.10
N SER A 248 6.71 2.04 23.55
CA SER A 248 7.27 0.82 24.11
C SER A 248 8.29 1.11 25.20
N GLU A 249 8.28 0.34 26.28
CA GLU A 249 9.32 0.36 27.31
C GLU A 249 10.30 -0.80 27.07
N ILE A 250 11.59 -0.51 26.92
CA ILE A 250 12.64 -1.54 26.78
C ILE A 250 12.84 -2.22 28.14
N MET A 251 12.49 -3.50 28.22
CA MET A 251 12.69 -4.32 29.41
C MET A 251 14.12 -4.88 29.47
N THR A 252 14.66 -5.27 28.32
CA THR A 252 15.99 -5.89 28.21
C THR A 252 16.53 -5.75 26.80
N GLU A 253 17.83 -5.47 26.69
CA GLU A 253 18.59 -5.51 25.43
C GLU A 253 19.50 -6.74 25.43
N LEU A 254 19.41 -7.56 24.38
CA LEU A 254 20.12 -8.82 24.26
C LEU A 254 21.49 -8.63 23.58
N LYS A 255 22.48 -8.22 24.37
CA LYS A 255 23.81 -7.86 23.86
C LYS A 255 24.65 -9.07 23.41
N GLY A 256 24.45 -10.21 24.05
CA GLY A 256 25.26 -11.42 23.84
C GLY A 256 25.79 -11.99 25.16
N PRO A 257 26.64 -13.03 25.13
CA PRO A 257 27.12 -13.69 23.91
C PRO A 257 26.04 -14.52 23.22
N TRP A 258 26.09 -14.57 21.89
CA TRP A 258 25.19 -15.35 21.05
C TRP A 258 25.88 -16.63 20.57
N ARG A 259 25.23 -17.78 20.73
CA ARG A 259 25.64 -19.02 20.07
C ARG A 259 25.03 -19.03 18.67
N VAL A 260 25.86 -19.19 17.63
CA VAL A 260 25.41 -19.13 16.23
C VAL A 260 25.79 -20.41 15.49
N ASP A 261 24.78 -21.08 14.95
CA ASP A 261 24.90 -22.28 14.12
C ASP A 261 24.66 -21.94 12.66
N PHE A 262 25.58 -22.36 11.80
CA PHE A 262 25.45 -22.28 10.35
C PHE A 262 25.37 -23.70 9.79
N ASP A 263 24.79 -23.88 8.61
CA ASP A 263 24.70 -25.18 7.97
C ASP A 263 26.01 -25.53 7.22
N PRO A 264 26.75 -26.58 7.64
CA PRO A 264 27.98 -27.01 6.96
C PRO A 264 27.73 -27.51 5.53
N ALA A 265 26.52 -28.00 5.22
CA ALA A 265 26.16 -28.41 3.86
C ALA A 265 26.27 -27.24 2.87
N PHE A 266 25.94 -26.03 3.33
CA PHE A 266 26.05 -24.75 2.61
C PHE A 266 27.38 -24.02 2.87
N ARG A 267 28.42 -24.75 3.31
CA ARG A 267 29.78 -24.24 3.58
C ARG A 267 29.90 -23.35 4.83
N GLY A 268 28.91 -23.37 5.72
CA GLY A 268 29.03 -22.76 7.05
C GLY A 268 30.07 -23.47 7.94
N PRO A 269 30.49 -22.85 9.06
CA PRO A 269 31.31 -23.52 10.06
C PRO A 269 30.74 -24.87 10.52
N ALA A 270 31.61 -25.88 10.68
CA ALA A 270 31.20 -27.23 11.12
C ALA A 270 30.77 -27.33 12.59
N LYS A 271 31.08 -26.31 13.38
CA LYS A 271 30.72 -26.20 14.80
C LYS A 271 30.11 -24.83 15.05
N PRO A 272 29.26 -24.69 16.09
CA PRO A 272 28.72 -23.40 16.50
C PRO A 272 29.85 -22.42 16.80
N VAL A 273 29.65 -21.15 16.46
CA VAL A 273 30.54 -20.05 16.80
C VAL A 273 29.89 -19.16 17.85
N ILE A 274 30.70 -18.39 18.59
CA ILE A 274 30.20 -17.43 19.56
C ILE A 274 30.38 -16.03 18.99
N PHE A 275 29.29 -15.27 18.93
CA PHE A 275 29.31 -13.85 18.61
C PHE A 275 29.12 -13.07 19.91
N GLU A 276 30.19 -12.43 20.38
CA GLU A 276 30.13 -11.54 21.55
C GLU A 276 29.20 -10.35 21.30
N THR A 277 29.14 -9.89 20.06
CA THR A 277 28.22 -8.87 19.57
C THR A 277 27.67 -9.26 18.21
N LEU A 278 26.42 -8.87 17.96
CA LEU A 278 25.80 -8.94 16.63
C LEU A 278 26.57 -8.08 15.63
N HIS A 279 26.78 -8.58 14.41
CA HIS A 279 27.55 -7.90 13.37
C HIS A 279 27.23 -8.47 11.98
N ASP A 280 27.59 -7.70 10.95
CA ASP A 280 27.50 -8.15 9.56
C ASP A 280 28.50 -9.27 9.27
N TRP A 281 27.99 -10.43 8.84
CA TRP A 281 28.77 -11.60 8.46
C TRP A 281 29.88 -11.27 7.46
N THR A 282 29.66 -10.32 6.55
CA THR A 282 30.64 -9.94 5.50
C THR A 282 31.93 -9.36 6.06
N THR A 283 31.91 -8.91 7.32
CA THR A 283 33.09 -8.40 8.04
C THR A 283 33.92 -9.50 8.71
N SER A 284 33.42 -10.73 8.73
CA SER A 284 34.11 -11.87 9.33
C SER A 284 35.41 -12.20 8.62
N ARG A 285 36.44 -12.59 9.40
CA ARG A 285 37.69 -13.13 8.87
C ARG A 285 37.57 -14.59 8.42
N ASN A 286 36.47 -15.26 8.74
CA ASN A 286 36.21 -16.64 8.33
C ASN A 286 35.39 -16.64 7.04
N ASP A 287 35.96 -17.14 5.95
CA ASP A 287 35.31 -17.18 4.64
C ASP A 287 34.01 -18.02 4.61
N SER A 288 33.88 -19.01 5.50
CA SER A 288 32.64 -19.79 5.69
C SER A 288 31.49 -18.98 6.28
N ILE A 289 31.79 -17.84 6.93
CA ILE A 289 30.79 -16.89 7.45
C ILE A 289 30.66 -15.70 6.48
N LYS A 290 31.79 -15.11 6.06
CA LYS A 290 31.85 -13.95 5.17
C LYS A 290 31.04 -14.09 3.90
N TYR A 291 31.12 -15.27 3.27
CA TYR A 291 30.43 -15.59 2.03
C TYR A 291 29.25 -16.52 2.25
N TYR A 292 28.71 -16.60 3.47
CA TYR A 292 27.60 -17.50 3.78
C TYR A 292 26.31 -17.03 3.11
N SER A 293 25.58 -17.99 2.52
CA SER A 293 24.20 -17.80 2.10
C SER A 293 23.38 -19.00 2.57
N GLY A 294 22.30 -18.74 3.29
CA GLY A 294 21.46 -19.77 3.90
C GLY A 294 20.95 -19.35 5.28
N ALA A 295 20.44 -20.32 6.03
CA ALA A 295 19.95 -20.12 7.39
C ALA A 295 21.09 -20.15 8.41
N ALA A 296 21.06 -19.25 9.38
CA ALA A 296 21.90 -19.28 10.57
C ALA A 296 21.03 -19.11 11.82
N THR A 297 21.18 -19.99 12.80
CA THR A 297 20.39 -19.98 14.05
C THR A 297 21.19 -19.33 15.16
N TYR A 298 20.65 -18.26 15.73
CA TYR A 298 21.19 -17.56 16.89
C TYR A 298 20.44 -18.01 18.14
N SER A 299 21.17 -18.36 19.20
CA SER A 299 20.58 -18.75 20.48
C SER A 299 21.15 -17.92 21.63
N ILE A 300 20.28 -17.48 22.53
CA ILE A 300 20.64 -16.80 23.77
C ILE A 300 19.59 -17.07 24.85
N ALA A 301 19.99 -17.03 26.13
CA ALA A 301 19.07 -17.00 27.25
C ALA A 301 18.85 -15.57 27.72
N PHE A 302 17.62 -15.24 28.14
CA PHE A 302 17.28 -13.93 28.67
C PHE A 302 16.33 -14.03 29.85
N THR A 303 16.24 -12.98 30.65
CA THR A 303 15.34 -12.93 31.82
C THR A 303 14.25 -11.91 31.58
N VAL A 304 13.00 -12.30 31.79
CA VAL A 304 11.85 -11.39 31.75
C VAL A 304 11.40 -11.16 33.20
N PRO A 305 11.30 -9.91 33.67
CA PRO A 305 10.72 -9.62 34.98
C PRO A 305 9.25 -10.05 35.05
N GLU A 306 8.67 -10.07 36.25
CA GLU A 306 7.22 -10.27 36.36
C GLU A 306 6.47 -9.19 35.58
N ASN A 307 5.39 -9.58 34.89
CA ASN A 307 4.51 -8.68 34.12
C ASN A 307 3.13 -8.61 34.81
N PRO A 308 3.02 -7.97 35.99
CA PRO A 308 1.78 -7.95 36.76
C PRO A 308 0.66 -7.15 36.08
N GLU A 309 1.02 -6.23 35.18
CA GLU A 309 0.09 -5.38 34.44
C GLU A 309 -0.46 -6.04 33.17
N ASN A 310 -0.04 -7.28 32.89
CA ASN A 310 -0.44 -8.04 31.70
C ASN A 310 -0.21 -7.26 30.39
N LYS A 311 0.89 -6.50 30.33
CA LYS A 311 1.33 -5.78 29.13
C LYS A 311 1.63 -6.74 27.99
N THR A 312 1.47 -6.29 26.76
CA THR A 312 1.99 -7.00 25.59
C THR A 312 3.51 -7.01 25.66
N ILE A 313 4.13 -8.18 25.53
CA ILE A 313 5.59 -8.31 25.45
C ILE A 313 5.95 -8.59 24.00
N GLU A 314 6.79 -7.73 23.43
CA GLU A 314 7.27 -7.86 22.06
C GLU A 314 8.79 -8.10 22.02
N ILE A 315 9.23 -8.81 21.00
CA ILE A 315 10.64 -8.81 20.59
C ILE A 315 10.81 -7.91 19.38
N ASP A 316 11.81 -7.03 19.43
CA ASP A 316 12.27 -6.22 18.31
C ASP A 316 13.65 -6.71 17.89
N LEU A 317 13.80 -7.20 16.67
CA LEU A 317 15.07 -7.73 16.16
C LEU A 317 16.02 -6.64 15.68
N GLY A 318 15.58 -5.37 15.66
CA GLY A 318 16.34 -4.26 15.12
C GLY A 318 16.48 -4.39 13.61
N SER A 319 17.72 -4.53 13.12
CA SER A 319 18.00 -4.69 11.70
C SER A 319 18.59 -6.06 11.39
N LEU A 320 18.20 -6.63 10.25
CA LEU A 320 18.70 -7.90 9.74
C LEU A 320 18.57 -7.96 8.21
N THR A 321 19.32 -8.89 7.60
CA THR A 321 19.11 -9.29 6.19
C THR A 321 18.87 -10.80 6.12
N ALA A 322 17.77 -11.32 5.57
CA ALA A 322 16.60 -10.62 4.99
C ALA A 322 15.29 -10.92 5.73
N MET A 323 15.20 -12.09 6.35
CA MET A 323 14.05 -12.51 7.14
C MET A 323 14.50 -13.36 8.32
N ALA A 324 13.68 -13.44 9.35
CA ALA A 324 13.96 -14.22 10.54
C ALA A 324 12.73 -14.99 11.03
N ARG A 325 12.95 -16.15 11.64
CA ARG A 325 11.95 -16.89 12.42
C ARG A 325 12.37 -16.92 13.87
N VAL A 326 11.42 -16.71 14.78
CA VAL A 326 11.67 -16.62 16.22
C VAL A 326 11.00 -17.77 16.94
N LYS A 327 11.76 -18.42 17.84
CA LYS A 327 11.23 -19.33 18.84
C LYS A 327 11.55 -18.84 20.25
N ILE A 328 10.59 -19.01 21.14
CA ILE A 328 10.74 -18.73 22.57
C ILE A 328 10.43 -20.02 23.34
N ASN A 329 11.36 -20.45 24.18
CA ASN A 329 11.24 -21.67 24.98
C ASN A 329 10.87 -22.91 24.13
N GLY A 330 11.44 -23.01 22.93
CA GLY A 330 11.18 -24.09 21.95
C GLY A 330 9.89 -23.97 21.13
N ASN A 331 9.05 -22.96 21.38
CA ASN A 331 7.80 -22.74 20.66
C ASN A 331 7.96 -21.71 19.55
N GLU A 332 7.38 -21.95 18.38
CA GLU A 332 7.35 -21.01 17.25
C GLU A 332 6.50 -19.78 17.60
N ALA A 333 7.13 -18.60 17.64
CA ALA A 333 6.48 -17.32 17.90
C ALA A 333 6.03 -16.61 16.62
N GLY A 334 6.72 -16.86 15.50
CA GLY A 334 6.39 -16.27 14.20
C GLY A 334 7.62 -15.98 13.36
N GLY A 335 7.41 -15.31 12.23
CA GLY A 335 8.49 -14.87 11.34
C GLY A 335 8.30 -13.43 10.88
N VAL A 336 9.41 -12.75 10.65
CA VAL A 336 9.47 -11.38 10.17
C VAL A 336 10.27 -11.31 8.87
N TRP A 337 9.75 -10.60 7.88
CA TRP A 337 10.33 -10.50 6.54
C TRP A 337 10.28 -9.08 5.97
N THR A 338 9.65 -8.15 6.69
CA THR A 338 9.58 -6.73 6.36
C THR A 338 9.69 -5.92 7.66
N PRO A 339 10.23 -4.69 7.62
CA PRO A 339 10.14 -3.76 8.74
C PRO A 339 8.67 -3.46 9.12
N PRO A 340 8.40 -3.18 10.40
CA PRO A 340 9.31 -3.35 11.53
C PRO A 340 9.50 -4.85 11.87
N TYR A 341 10.72 -5.27 12.20
CA TYR A 341 11.04 -6.67 12.52
C TYR A 341 10.64 -7.03 13.97
N LYS A 342 9.34 -6.86 14.28
CA LYS A 342 8.76 -7.06 15.60
C LYS A 342 7.77 -8.22 15.63
N LEU A 343 7.66 -8.88 16.78
CA LEU A 343 6.66 -9.91 17.05
C LEU A 343 6.13 -9.78 18.48
N ASP A 344 4.81 -9.89 18.66
CA ASP A 344 4.20 -10.19 19.96
C ASP A 344 4.68 -11.58 20.39
N ILE A 345 5.34 -11.66 21.56
CA ILE A 345 5.83 -12.90 22.17
C ILE A 345 5.17 -13.19 23.53
N THR A 346 4.09 -12.48 23.86
CA THR A 346 3.44 -12.51 25.18
C THR A 346 3.09 -13.93 25.64
N GLN A 347 2.52 -14.76 24.76
CA GLN A 347 2.06 -16.11 25.13
C GLN A 347 3.19 -17.13 25.33
N TRP A 348 4.43 -16.82 24.91
CA TRP A 348 5.54 -17.77 24.95
C TRP A 348 6.60 -17.43 26.00
N VAL A 349 6.62 -16.20 26.51
CA VAL A 349 7.51 -15.79 27.60
C VAL A 349 6.96 -16.20 28.96
N LYS A 350 7.86 -16.48 29.90
CA LYS A 350 7.54 -16.70 31.32
C LYS A 350 8.39 -15.78 32.18
N SER A 351 7.93 -15.47 33.39
CA SER A 351 8.74 -14.75 34.37
C SER A 351 10.01 -15.55 34.71
N GLY A 352 11.14 -14.85 34.85
CA GLY A 352 12.44 -15.46 35.02
C GLY A 352 13.10 -15.82 33.68
N GLN A 353 13.84 -16.92 33.66
CA GLN A 353 14.70 -17.30 32.54
C GLN A 353 13.92 -17.89 31.36
N ASN A 354 14.24 -17.43 30.16
CA ASN A 354 13.70 -17.85 28.87
C ASN A 354 14.84 -18.18 27.90
N GLU A 355 14.56 -19.03 26.93
CA GLU A 355 15.45 -19.33 25.81
C GLU A 355 14.89 -18.71 24.52
N LEU A 356 15.76 -18.05 23.76
CA LEU A 356 15.45 -17.45 22.48
C LEU A 356 16.27 -18.14 21.38
N GLU A 357 15.59 -18.53 20.30
CA GLU A 357 16.23 -18.91 19.04
C GLU A 357 15.73 -18.00 17.91
N ILE A 358 16.65 -17.50 17.09
CA ILE A 358 16.35 -16.70 15.90
C ILE A 358 17.04 -17.36 14.70
N GLU A 359 16.26 -17.91 13.77
CA GLU A 359 16.77 -18.40 12.49
C GLU A 359 16.74 -17.26 11.47
N VAL A 360 17.91 -16.75 11.05
CA VAL A 360 18.04 -15.67 10.07
C VAL A 360 18.45 -16.26 8.72
N VAL A 361 17.77 -15.84 7.66
CA VAL A 361 18.04 -16.30 6.28
C VAL A 361 18.31 -15.09 5.38
N ASN A 362 19.48 -15.08 4.72
CA ASN A 362 19.85 -14.06 3.73
C ASN A 362 19.62 -14.57 2.28
N ASN A 363 20.14 -13.84 1.29
CA ASN A 363 20.07 -14.25 -0.11
C ASN A 363 21.34 -14.96 -0.60
N TRP A 364 21.29 -15.46 -1.84
CA TRP A 364 22.38 -16.19 -2.49
C TRP A 364 23.57 -15.35 -2.98
N MET A 365 23.48 -14.01 -2.94
CA MET A 365 24.45 -13.11 -3.56
C MET A 365 25.88 -13.36 -3.05
N ASN A 366 26.02 -13.44 -1.73
CA ASN A 366 27.34 -13.58 -1.10
C ASN A 366 28.00 -14.92 -1.41
N ARG A 367 27.23 -16.02 -1.43
CA ARG A 367 27.76 -17.34 -1.79
C ARG A 367 28.12 -17.46 -3.26
N LEU A 368 27.32 -16.85 -4.16
CA LEU A 368 27.67 -16.76 -5.59
C LEU A 368 29.00 -16.01 -5.80
N ILE A 369 29.20 -14.88 -5.14
CA ILE A 369 30.46 -14.11 -5.19
C ILE A 369 31.62 -14.91 -4.58
N GLY A 370 31.38 -15.58 -3.45
CA GLY A 370 32.39 -16.40 -2.78
C GLY A 370 32.86 -17.58 -3.61
N ASP A 371 31.95 -18.29 -4.28
CA ASP A 371 32.29 -19.44 -5.13
C ASP A 371 33.12 -19.05 -6.36
N LEU A 372 32.97 -17.82 -6.87
CA LEU A 372 33.83 -17.32 -7.96
C LEU A 372 35.31 -17.20 -7.56
N ASN A 373 35.62 -17.13 -6.26
CA ASN A 373 36.99 -17.16 -5.75
C ASN A 373 37.57 -18.57 -5.60
N LEU A 374 36.77 -19.62 -5.86
CA LEU A 374 37.20 -21.01 -5.81
C LEU A 374 37.53 -21.55 -7.22
N PRO A 375 38.37 -22.60 -7.30
CA PRO A 375 38.50 -23.41 -8.51
C PRO A 375 37.14 -23.92 -8.99
N GLU A 376 36.92 -23.99 -10.29
CA GLU A 376 35.63 -24.33 -10.90
C GLU A 376 35.03 -25.64 -10.36
N ALA A 377 35.86 -26.69 -10.23
CA ALA A 377 35.46 -27.99 -9.69
C ALA A 377 35.01 -27.96 -8.21
N GLN A 378 35.30 -26.88 -7.48
CA GLN A 378 34.90 -26.70 -6.08
C GLN A 378 33.67 -25.79 -5.94
N ARG A 379 33.18 -25.17 -7.01
CA ARG A 379 31.99 -24.31 -6.94
C ARG A 379 30.76 -25.17 -6.75
N LYS A 380 29.98 -24.90 -5.69
CA LYS A 380 28.72 -25.61 -5.40
C LYS A 380 27.52 -24.87 -5.97
N THR A 381 27.60 -23.55 -6.11
CA THR A 381 26.54 -22.75 -6.73
C THR A 381 26.68 -22.71 -8.24
N TRP A 382 25.55 -22.74 -8.96
CA TRP A 382 25.48 -22.55 -10.40
C TRP A 382 24.29 -21.65 -10.75
N CYS A 383 24.48 -20.72 -11.68
CA CYS A 383 23.42 -19.90 -12.23
C CYS A 383 23.66 -19.70 -13.72
N PHE A 384 22.62 -19.80 -14.55
CA PHE A 384 22.71 -19.58 -16.00
C PHE A 384 23.11 -18.13 -16.33
N VAL A 385 22.56 -17.17 -15.58
CA VAL A 385 22.93 -15.75 -15.69
C VAL A 385 23.43 -15.28 -14.32
N ASN A 386 24.75 -15.10 -14.20
CA ASN A 386 25.36 -14.57 -12.99
C ASN A 386 25.79 -13.11 -13.22
N PRO A 387 25.09 -12.13 -12.63
CA PRO A 387 25.45 -10.71 -12.80
C PRO A 387 26.66 -10.30 -11.93
N TYR A 388 27.17 -11.18 -11.07
CA TYR A 388 28.24 -10.89 -10.13
C TYR A 388 29.61 -11.40 -10.61
N HIS A 389 30.68 -10.78 -10.12
CA HIS A 389 32.07 -11.20 -10.29
C HIS A 389 32.76 -11.39 -8.93
N ALA A 390 33.94 -12.01 -8.90
CA ALA A 390 34.67 -12.37 -7.67
C ALA A 390 35.00 -11.20 -6.72
N LYS A 391 34.93 -9.96 -7.22
CA LYS A 391 35.20 -8.71 -6.50
C LYS A 391 33.95 -7.83 -6.31
N SER A 392 32.76 -8.32 -6.65
CA SER A 392 31.52 -7.58 -6.41
C SER A 392 31.35 -7.33 -4.92
N THR A 393 30.81 -6.17 -4.56
CA THR A 393 30.53 -5.82 -3.17
C THR A 393 29.56 -6.83 -2.57
N LEU A 394 29.85 -7.33 -1.38
CA LEU A 394 28.96 -8.24 -0.65
C LEU A 394 27.76 -7.48 -0.09
N GLN A 395 26.61 -8.15 0.00
CA GLN A 395 25.45 -7.60 0.67
C GLN A 395 25.57 -7.83 2.19
N PRO A 396 25.38 -6.81 3.03
CA PRO A 396 25.30 -6.99 4.47
C PRO A 396 24.35 -8.13 4.85
N SER A 397 24.80 -9.06 5.67
CA SER A 397 24.07 -10.29 5.99
C SER A 397 24.13 -10.63 7.47
N GLY A 398 23.03 -11.18 7.98
CA GLY A 398 22.90 -11.63 9.36
C GLY A 398 21.97 -10.77 10.20
N LEU A 399 22.05 -10.97 11.52
CA LEU A 399 21.33 -10.21 12.52
C LEU A 399 22.25 -9.10 13.04
N PHE A 400 21.88 -7.85 12.79
CA PHE A 400 22.69 -6.68 13.17
C PHE A 400 22.23 -6.13 14.53
N GLY A 401 20.95 -6.30 14.86
CA GLY A 401 20.37 -5.80 16.10
C GLY A 401 20.15 -4.27 16.08
N PRO A 402 20.04 -3.63 17.26
CA PRO A 402 19.97 -4.28 18.57
C PRO A 402 18.73 -5.17 18.69
N VAL A 403 18.83 -6.29 19.41
CA VAL A 403 17.66 -7.12 19.74
C VAL A 403 17.16 -6.72 21.13
N THR A 404 15.90 -6.34 21.25
CA THR A 404 15.30 -5.89 22.51
C THR A 404 14.00 -6.62 22.82
N ILE A 405 13.75 -6.80 24.11
CA ILE A 405 12.45 -7.21 24.65
C ILE A 405 11.78 -5.94 25.16
N GLN A 406 10.59 -5.66 24.64
CA GLN A 406 9.82 -4.45 24.88
C GLN A 406 8.48 -4.81 25.52
N SER A 407 7.96 -3.91 26.37
CA SER A 407 6.59 -3.99 26.86
C SER A 407 5.76 -2.83 26.34
N LEU A 408 4.50 -3.12 25.98
CA LEU A 408 3.55 -2.16 25.45
C LEU A 408 2.20 -2.31 26.14
N GLN A 409 1.52 -1.18 26.34
CA GLN A 409 0.18 -1.15 26.92
C GLN A 409 -0.79 -0.45 25.96
N TYR A 410 -1.54 -1.25 25.20
CA TYR A 410 -2.67 -0.72 24.44
C TYR A 410 -3.80 -0.32 25.38
N GLN A 411 -4.45 0.81 25.11
CA GLN A 411 -5.68 1.17 25.80
C GLN A 411 -6.80 0.22 25.34
N ASN A 412 -7.45 -0.46 26.29
CA ASN A 412 -8.62 -1.35 26.10
C ASN A 412 -8.39 -2.57 25.18
N ARG A 413 -7.64 -3.58 25.67
CA ARG A 413 -7.66 -4.93 25.09
C ARG A 413 -8.86 -5.73 25.57
#